data_AF-A0A6C0DP10-F1
#
_entry.id   AF-A0A6C0DP10-F1
#
_cell.length_a   1.000
_cell.length_b   1.000
_cell.length_c   1.000
_cell.angle_alpha   90.00
_cell.angle_beta   90.00
_cell.angle_gamma   90.00
#
_symmetry.space_group_name_H-M   'P 1'
#
loop_
_entity.id
_entity.type
_entity.pdbx_description
1 polymer ?
#
loop_
_entity_poly.entity_id
_entity_poly.type
_entity_poly.pdbx_seq_one_letter_code
_entity_poly.pdbx_strand_id
1 'polypeptide(L)'
;MDEISNLYIGRLPIELVHIILSYSYCPQPQEHLDEIKDVWTSKHLLYNLYNSRFVDDYYDNLYPKEKPREMSCLIFDLRTYFARHSYYFFRNPMLRTKKQVGRYVDCLSNRPLETQINIYLGIMAADERAEFIDVYFSKEEVDELLQLSTS
;
A
#
# COMPACT_ATOMS: atom_id res chain seq x y z
N MET A 1 -7.28 29.82 16.77
CA MET A 1 -6.82 30.04 15.39
C MET A 1 -5.87 31.22 15.44
N ASP A 2 -4.59 30.97 15.20
CA ASP A 2 -3.55 32.00 15.30
C ASP A 2 -3.76 33.09 14.26
N GLU A 3 -3.26 34.31 14.52
CA GLU A 3 -3.31 35.44 13.59
C GLU A 3 -2.74 35.10 12.21
N ILE A 4 -1.77 34.18 12.18
CA ILE A 4 -1.14 33.65 10.97
C ILE A 4 -2.16 32.87 10.12
N SER A 5 -3.02 32.05 10.74
CA SER A 5 -4.02 31.24 10.03
C SER A 5 -5.07 32.13 9.33
N ASN A 6 -5.46 33.24 9.96
CA ASN A 6 -6.43 34.18 9.40
C ASN A 6 -5.90 34.95 8.18
N LEU A 7 -4.58 35.23 8.12
CA LEU A 7 -3.97 36.00 7.03
C LEU A 7 -3.97 35.24 5.69
N TYR A 8 -3.83 33.90 5.74
CA TYR A 8 -3.75 33.05 4.55
C TYR A 8 -5.12 32.53 4.10
N ILE A 9 -6.03 32.21 5.03
CA ILE A 9 -7.39 31.76 4.69
C ILE A 9 -8.17 32.85 3.94
N GLY A 10 -8.02 34.13 4.33
CA GLY A 10 -8.71 35.25 3.68
C GLY A 10 -8.30 35.51 2.22
N ARG A 11 -7.22 34.87 1.73
CA ARG A 11 -6.74 34.99 0.35
C ARG A 11 -7.16 33.82 -0.54
N LEU A 12 -7.75 32.78 0.04
CA LEU A 12 -8.19 31.61 -0.70
C LEU A 12 -9.57 31.85 -1.32
N PRO A 13 -9.83 31.31 -2.52
CA PRO A 13 -11.19 31.18 -3.04
C PRO A 13 -12.12 30.56 -1.99
N ILE A 14 -13.35 31.08 -1.92
CA ILE A 14 -14.31 30.73 -0.86
C ILE A 14 -14.64 29.23 -0.84
N GLU A 15 -14.51 28.55 -1.98
CA GLU A 15 -14.68 27.11 -2.15
C GLU A 15 -13.59 26.34 -1.40
N LEU A 16 -12.32 26.77 -1.51
CA LEU A 16 -11.21 26.16 -0.80
C LEU A 16 -11.31 26.42 0.70
N VAL A 17 -11.77 27.61 1.10
CA VAL A 17 -12.05 27.92 2.51
C VAL A 17 -13.10 26.96 3.07
N HIS A 18 -14.20 26.73 2.37
CA HIS A 18 -15.23 25.77 2.80
C HIS A 18 -14.70 24.33 2.88
N ILE A 19 -13.83 23.92 1.95
CA ILE A 19 -13.19 22.59 2.01
C ILE A 19 -12.30 22.52 3.26
N ILE A 20 -11.40 23.47 3.46
CA ILE A 20 -10.47 23.47 4.62
C ILE A 20 -11.24 23.54 5.94
N LEU A 21 -12.25 24.40 6.03
CA LEU A 21 -13.09 24.53 7.22
C LEU A 21 -13.88 23.25 7.49
N SER A 22 -14.42 22.59 6.46
CA SER A 22 -15.14 21.32 6.65
C SER A 22 -14.23 20.22 7.20
N TYR A 23 -12.96 20.16 6.78
CA TYR A 23 -11.94 19.31 7.40
C TYR A 23 -11.56 19.72 8.84
N SER A 24 -11.69 21.01 9.18
CA SER A 24 -11.37 21.54 10.51
C SER A 24 -12.49 21.26 11.53
N TYR A 25 -13.75 21.29 11.10
CA TYR A 25 -14.92 21.07 11.95
C TYR A 25 -15.40 19.62 11.99
N CYS A 26 -15.11 18.85 10.94
CA CYS A 26 -15.34 17.41 10.88
C CYS A 26 -14.01 16.69 10.62
N PRO A 27 -13.10 16.64 11.61
CA PRO A 27 -11.85 15.92 11.46
C PRO A 27 -12.16 14.47 11.09
N GLN A 28 -11.40 13.92 10.13
CA GLN A 28 -11.50 12.51 9.81
C GLN A 28 -11.16 11.68 11.06
N PRO A 29 -11.84 10.53 11.26
CA PRO A 29 -11.46 9.60 12.32
C PRO A 29 -9.97 9.26 12.25
N GLN A 30 -9.29 9.27 13.40
CA GLN A 30 -7.87 8.95 13.51
C GLN A 30 -7.54 7.58 12.90
N GLU A 31 -8.47 6.63 13.02
CA GLU A 31 -8.39 5.28 12.45
C GLU A 31 -8.11 5.29 10.94
N HIS A 32 -8.71 6.22 10.17
CA HIS A 32 -8.46 6.33 8.73
C HIS A 32 -7.04 6.82 8.43
N LEU A 33 -6.51 7.73 9.25
CA LEU A 33 -5.15 8.21 9.11
C LEU A 33 -4.15 7.10 9.44
N ASP A 34 -4.42 6.34 10.49
CA ASP A 34 -3.57 5.22 10.90
C ASP A 34 -3.57 4.11 9.84
N GLU A 35 -4.71 3.83 9.20
CA GLU A 35 -4.81 2.91 8.08
C GLU A 35 -3.97 3.37 6.87
N ILE A 36 -4.03 4.67 6.52
CA ILE A 36 -3.20 5.22 5.43
C ILE A 36 -1.71 5.09 5.73
N LYS A 37 -1.31 5.39 6.98
CA LYS A 37 0.07 5.24 7.42
C LYS A 37 0.51 3.77 7.37
N ASP A 38 -0.35 2.86 7.77
CA ASP A 38 -0.03 1.43 7.78
C ASP A 38 0.13 0.87 6.36
N VAL A 39 -0.73 1.26 5.41
CA VAL A 39 -0.56 0.91 3.98
C VAL A 39 0.80 1.39 3.47
N TRP A 40 1.17 2.64 3.78
CA TRP A 40 2.44 3.20 3.35
C TRP A 40 3.64 2.48 3.99
N THR A 41 3.56 2.22 5.29
CA THR A 41 4.61 1.55 6.08
C THR A 41 4.81 0.11 5.60
N SER A 42 3.72 -0.63 5.45
CA SER A 42 3.72 -2.00 4.92
C SER A 42 4.29 -2.08 3.51
N LYS A 43 3.93 -1.13 2.63
CA LYS A 43 4.48 -1.07 1.27
C LYS A 43 6.00 -0.89 1.29
N HIS A 44 6.50 0.05 2.09
CA HIS A 44 7.93 0.30 2.21
C HIS A 44 8.68 -0.90 2.80
N LEU A 45 8.14 -1.50 3.86
CA LEU A 45 8.71 -2.70 4.47
C LEU A 45 8.80 -3.84 3.44
N LEU A 46 7.72 -4.13 2.71
CA LEU A 46 7.70 -5.14 1.66
C LEU A 46 8.73 -4.84 0.58
N TYR A 47 8.81 -3.60 0.08
CA TYR A 47 9.83 -3.25 -0.92
C TYR A 47 11.24 -3.52 -0.43
N ASN A 48 11.54 -3.18 0.82
CA ASN A 48 12.85 -3.41 1.40
C ASN A 48 13.14 -4.90 1.61
N LEU A 49 12.16 -5.68 2.06
CA LEU A 49 12.28 -7.13 2.24
C LEU A 49 12.53 -7.86 0.92
N TYR A 50 11.74 -7.54 -0.11
CA TYR A 50 11.94 -8.10 -1.45
C TYR A 50 13.26 -7.64 -2.04
N ASN A 51 13.62 -6.36 -1.89
CA ASN A 51 14.92 -5.88 -2.33
C ASN A 51 16.06 -6.65 -1.65
N SER A 52 16.05 -6.78 -0.32
CA SER A 52 17.08 -7.52 0.43
C SER A 52 17.18 -8.98 -0.02
N ARG A 53 16.06 -9.66 -0.24
CA ARG A 53 16.03 -11.06 -0.66
C ARG A 53 16.60 -11.29 -2.07
N PHE A 54 16.53 -10.27 -2.94
CA PHE A 54 16.93 -10.38 -4.35
C PHE A 54 18.20 -9.58 -4.72
N VAL A 55 18.79 -8.85 -3.77
CA VAL A 55 20.05 -8.11 -3.93
C VAL A 55 21.28 -9.00 -3.70
N ASP A 56 21.15 -10.20 -3.13
CA ASP A 56 22.30 -11.11 -2.98
C ASP A 56 22.90 -11.53 -4.34
N ASP A 57 24.22 -11.33 -4.45
CA ASP A 57 25.15 -11.39 -5.61
C ASP A 57 24.98 -12.54 -6.61
N TYR A 58 24.22 -13.59 -6.29
CA TYR A 58 24.05 -14.76 -7.15
C TYR A 58 23.35 -14.43 -8.47
N TYR A 59 22.46 -13.44 -8.49
CA TYR A 59 21.63 -13.14 -9.67
C TYR A 59 22.07 -11.91 -10.48
N ASP A 60 22.76 -10.96 -9.87
CA ASP A 60 23.29 -9.76 -10.57
C ASP A 60 24.33 -10.14 -11.63
N ASN A 61 24.96 -11.31 -11.48
CA ASN A 61 25.90 -11.86 -12.47
C ASN A 61 25.22 -12.56 -13.67
N LEU A 62 23.93 -12.92 -13.57
CA LEU A 62 23.22 -13.73 -14.58
C LEU A 62 22.23 -12.92 -15.44
N TYR A 63 21.65 -11.84 -14.92
CA TYR A 63 20.67 -11.04 -15.65
C TYR A 63 20.85 -9.54 -15.36
N PRO A 64 21.29 -8.73 -16.34
CA PRO A 64 21.51 -7.31 -16.13
C PRO A 64 20.18 -6.59 -15.92
N LYS A 65 19.98 -6.03 -14.71
CA LYS A 65 19.21 -4.83 -14.32
C LYS A 65 18.02 -4.38 -15.18
N GLU A 66 17.20 -5.29 -15.69
CA GLU A 66 15.96 -4.92 -16.37
C GLU A 66 14.76 -5.08 -15.43
N LYS A 67 14.15 -3.92 -15.08
CA LYS A 67 12.91 -3.72 -14.30
C LYS A 67 13.01 -3.96 -12.79
N PRO A 68 12.10 -3.36 -11.98
CA PRO A 68 12.02 -3.62 -10.55
C PRO A 68 11.55 -5.07 -10.32
N ARG A 69 12.51 -5.98 -10.25
CA ARG A 69 12.31 -7.41 -10.03
C ARG A 69 11.58 -7.67 -8.72
N GLU A 70 11.93 -6.89 -7.70
CA GLU A 70 11.29 -6.85 -6.39
C GLU A 70 9.78 -6.61 -6.49
N MET A 71 9.35 -5.64 -7.31
CA MET A 71 7.92 -5.36 -7.52
C MET A 71 7.23 -6.50 -8.29
N SER A 72 7.95 -7.16 -9.19
CA SER A 72 7.44 -8.29 -9.98
C SER A 72 7.27 -9.56 -9.13
N CYS A 73 8.17 -9.78 -8.17
CA CYS A 73 8.05 -10.84 -7.18
C CYS A 73 6.91 -10.54 -6.19
N LEU A 74 6.87 -9.32 -5.65
CA LEU A 74 5.81 -8.92 -4.74
C LEU A 74 4.42 -9.03 -5.38
N ILE A 75 4.25 -8.60 -6.64
CA ILE A 75 2.94 -8.73 -7.29
C ILE A 75 2.53 -10.19 -7.50
N PHE A 76 3.50 -11.09 -7.75
CA PHE A 76 3.23 -12.51 -7.91
C PHE A 76 2.71 -13.12 -6.60
N ASP A 77 3.36 -12.78 -5.49
CA ASP A 77 2.96 -13.26 -4.16
C ASP A 77 1.63 -12.64 -3.72
N LEU A 78 1.41 -11.35 -3.96
CA LEU A 78 0.10 -10.70 -3.74
C LEU A 78 -1.02 -11.39 -4.54
N ARG A 79 -0.80 -11.69 -5.82
CA ARG A 79 -1.81 -12.40 -6.64
C ARG A 79 -2.08 -13.80 -6.10
N THR A 80 -1.04 -14.51 -5.67
CA THR A 80 -1.15 -15.85 -5.09
C THR A 80 -1.93 -15.81 -3.77
N TYR A 81 -1.65 -14.83 -2.92
CA TYR A 81 -2.36 -14.60 -1.68
C TYR A 81 -3.83 -14.28 -1.92
N PHE A 82 -4.14 -13.35 -2.84
CA PHE A 82 -5.51 -12.98 -3.18
C PHE A 82 -6.29 -14.07 -3.93
N ALA A 83 -5.63 -15.04 -4.56
CA ALA A 83 -6.31 -16.22 -5.09
C ALA A 83 -6.97 -17.04 -3.95
N ARG A 84 -6.35 -17.06 -2.77
CA ARG A 84 -6.89 -17.70 -1.55
C ARG A 84 -7.83 -16.77 -0.79
N HIS A 85 -7.54 -15.48 -0.80
CA HIS A 85 -8.29 -14.45 -0.07
C HIS A 85 -9.13 -13.54 -0.98
N SER A 86 -9.71 -14.12 -2.04
CA SER A 86 -10.49 -13.36 -3.04
C SER A 86 -11.70 -12.63 -2.46
N TYR A 87 -12.10 -12.98 -1.23
CA TYR A 87 -13.21 -12.33 -0.54
C TYR A 87 -12.91 -10.88 -0.15
N TYR A 88 -11.64 -10.46 -0.04
CA TYR A 88 -11.27 -9.07 0.25
C TYR A 88 -11.82 -8.10 -0.80
N PHE A 89 -11.96 -8.52 -2.06
CA PHE A 89 -12.54 -7.67 -3.11
C PHE A 89 -14.02 -7.30 -2.86
N PHE A 90 -14.76 -8.06 -2.07
CA PHE A 90 -16.15 -7.73 -1.72
C PHE A 90 -16.28 -6.57 -0.73
N ARG A 91 -15.17 -6.09 -0.16
CA ARG A 91 -15.14 -4.83 0.60
C ARG A 91 -15.49 -3.63 -0.27
N ASN A 92 -15.24 -3.74 -1.58
CA ASN A 92 -15.69 -2.74 -2.53
C ASN A 92 -17.20 -2.95 -2.82
N PRO A 93 -18.08 -1.98 -2.47
CA PRO A 93 -19.53 -2.13 -2.63
C PRO A 93 -19.99 -2.26 -4.10
N MET A 94 -19.11 -1.94 -5.05
CA MET A 94 -19.35 -2.10 -6.49
C MET A 94 -19.10 -3.53 -6.99
N LEU A 95 -18.36 -4.35 -6.23
CA LEU A 95 -17.99 -5.71 -6.62
C LEU A 95 -18.83 -6.72 -5.82
N ARG A 96 -20.05 -6.99 -6.28
CA ARG A 96 -21.02 -7.86 -5.55
C ARG A 96 -21.01 -9.31 -5.98
N THR A 97 -20.38 -9.64 -7.10
CA THR A 97 -20.38 -10.99 -7.67
C THR A 97 -18.97 -11.44 -8.02
N LYS A 98 -18.70 -12.75 -7.95
CA LYS A 98 -17.42 -13.33 -8.40
C LYS A 98 -17.06 -12.95 -9.84
N LYS A 99 -18.05 -12.82 -10.72
CA LYS A 99 -17.87 -12.36 -12.10
C LYS A 99 -17.43 -10.89 -12.20
N GLN A 100 -17.90 -10.02 -11.30
CA GLN A 100 -17.42 -8.63 -11.23
C GLN A 100 -16.00 -8.58 -10.67
N VAL A 101 -15.70 -9.38 -9.65
CA VAL A 101 -14.34 -9.49 -9.10
C VAL A 101 -13.36 -9.98 -10.16
N GLY A 102 -13.69 -11.05 -10.90
CA GLY A 102 -12.84 -11.55 -12.00
C GLY A 102 -12.54 -10.48 -13.04
N ARG A 103 -13.57 -9.78 -13.54
CA ARG A 103 -13.40 -8.66 -14.47
C ARG A 103 -12.54 -7.53 -13.90
N TYR A 104 -12.71 -7.22 -12.61
CA TYR A 104 -11.91 -6.20 -11.95
C TYR A 104 -10.43 -6.61 -11.88
N VAL A 105 -10.14 -7.86 -11.52
CA VAL A 105 -8.78 -8.42 -11.48
C VAL A 105 -8.14 -8.44 -12.88
N ASP A 106 -8.89 -8.82 -13.92
CA ASP A 106 -8.41 -8.77 -15.31
C ASP A 106 -8.09 -7.34 -15.77
N CYS A 107 -8.90 -6.36 -15.35
CA CYS A 107 -8.60 -4.96 -15.60
C CYS A 107 -7.37 -4.48 -14.82
N LEU A 108 -7.24 -4.94 -13.56
CA LEU A 108 -6.13 -4.60 -12.68
C LEU A 108 -4.80 -5.12 -13.20
N SER A 109 -4.76 -6.36 -13.74
CA SER A 109 -3.54 -6.98 -14.24
C SER A 109 -2.88 -6.24 -15.40
N ASN A 110 -3.64 -5.39 -16.10
CA ASN A 110 -3.18 -4.54 -17.20
C ASN A 110 -2.66 -3.16 -16.75
N ARG A 111 -2.73 -2.83 -15.45
CA ARG A 111 -2.24 -1.57 -14.89
C ARG A 111 -0.74 -1.62 -14.57
N PRO A 112 -0.05 -0.47 -14.39
CA PRO A 112 1.34 -0.46 -13.91
C PRO A 112 1.49 -1.23 -12.58
N LEU A 113 2.63 -1.89 -12.37
CA LEU A 113 2.87 -2.73 -11.18
C LEU A 113 2.64 -1.98 -9.88
N GLU A 114 3.09 -0.73 -9.79
CA GLU A 114 2.87 0.11 -8.61
C GLU A 114 1.39 0.31 -8.30
N THR A 115 0.59 0.61 -9.33
CA THR A 115 -0.86 0.76 -9.18
C THR A 115 -1.50 -0.54 -8.69
N GLN A 116 -1.04 -1.69 -9.21
CA GLN A 116 -1.54 -2.97 -8.75
C GLN A 116 -1.22 -3.22 -7.28
N ILE A 117 0.04 -3.04 -6.88
CA ILE A 117 0.51 -3.23 -5.51
C ILE A 117 -0.27 -2.32 -4.56
N ASN A 118 -0.41 -1.03 -4.89
CA ASN A 118 -1.17 -0.08 -4.07
C ASN A 118 -2.63 -0.54 -3.87
N ILE A 119 -3.26 -1.06 -4.93
CA ILE A 119 -4.65 -1.54 -4.86
C ILE A 119 -4.75 -2.79 -3.99
N TYR A 120 -3.86 -3.77 -4.16
CA TYR A 120 -3.86 -4.97 -3.31
C TYR A 120 -3.63 -4.63 -1.84
N LEU A 121 -2.61 -3.82 -1.53
CA LEU A 121 -2.31 -3.40 -0.16
C LEU A 121 -3.43 -2.55 0.46
N GLY A 122 -4.06 -1.67 -0.34
CA GLY A 122 -5.13 -0.80 0.13
C GLY A 122 -6.50 -1.48 0.28
N ILE A 123 -6.68 -2.69 -0.25
CA ILE A 123 -7.88 -3.50 -0.03
C ILE A 123 -7.78 -4.28 1.29
N MET A 124 -6.56 -4.65 1.70
CA MET A 124 -6.30 -5.34 2.96
C MET A 124 -6.48 -4.38 4.14
N ALA A 125 -6.79 -4.95 5.30
CA ALA A 125 -6.70 -4.26 6.59
C ALA A 125 -5.29 -4.43 7.17
N ALA A 126 -4.95 -3.68 8.21
CA ALA A 126 -3.61 -3.70 8.81
C ALA A 126 -3.18 -5.11 9.28
N ASP A 127 -4.07 -5.84 9.94
CA ASP A 127 -3.85 -7.22 10.38
C ASP A 127 -3.62 -8.19 9.22
N GLU A 128 -4.34 -8.02 8.11
CA GLU A 128 -4.18 -8.85 6.91
C GLU A 128 -2.89 -8.53 6.14
N ARG A 129 -2.40 -7.29 6.23
CA ARG A 129 -1.08 -6.92 5.72
C ARG A 129 0.03 -7.54 6.56
N ALA A 130 -0.12 -7.53 7.89
CA ALA A 130 0.78 -8.23 8.80
C ALA A 130 0.79 -9.75 8.53
N GLU A 131 -0.38 -10.37 8.37
CA GLU A 131 -0.52 -11.78 8.00
C GLU A 131 0.18 -12.07 6.67
N PHE A 132 -0.01 -11.21 5.65
CA PHE A 132 0.69 -11.36 4.38
C PHE A 132 2.22 -11.35 4.57
N ILE A 133 2.75 -10.44 5.38
CA ILE A 133 4.18 -10.39 5.67
C ILE A 133 4.63 -11.70 6.33
N ASP A 134 3.93 -12.17 7.36
CA ASP A 134 4.25 -13.40 8.10
C ASP A 134 4.18 -14.67 7.25
N VAL A 135 3.34 -14.68 6.20
CA VAL A 135 3.25 -15.82 5.26
C VAL A 135 4.48 -15.91 4.37
N TYR A 136 5.08 -14.78 3.99
CA TYR A 136 6.13 -14.72 2.96
C TYR A 136 7.53 -14.40 3.52
N PHE A 137 7.63 -13.96 4.77
CA PHE A 137 8.87 -13.59 5.45
C PHE A 137 8.90 -14.16 6.85
N SER A 138 10.07 -14.64 7.25
CA SER A 138 10.33 -15.03 8.63
C SER A 138 10.43 -13.80 9.52
N LYS A 139 10.17 -13.99 10.82
CA LYS A 139 10.29 -12.91 11.79
C LYS A 139 11.72 -12.36 11.86
N GLU A 140 12.70 -13.25 11.71
CA GLU A 140 14.12 -12.89 11.67
C GLU A 140 14.43 -11.93 10.50
N GLU A 141 13.94 -12.22 9.29
CA GLU A 141 14.12 -11.33 8.12
C GLU A 141 13.50 -9.94 8.36
N VAL A 142 12.35 -9.88 9.03
CA VAL A 142 11.68 -8.61 9.37
C VAL A 142 12.47 -7.85 10.43
N ASP A 143 12.88 -8.53 11.51
CA ASP A 143 13.61 -7.93 12.63
C ASP A 143 14.98 -7.39 12.20
N GLU A 144 15.72 -8.12 11.36
CA GLU A 144 17.00 -7.68 10.81
C GLU A 144 16.88 -6.36 10.04
N LEU A 145 15.83 -6.24 9.22
CA LEU A 145 15.61 -5.05 8.40
C LEU A 145 15.20 -3.84 9.26
N LEU A 146 14.40 -4.06 10.29
CA LEU A 146 13.98 -3.00 11.22
C LEU A 146 15.18 -2.51 12.06
N GLN A 147 16.06 -3.39 12.51
CA GLN A 147 17.28 -3.00 13.24
C GLN A 147 18.23 -2.14 12.38
N LEU A 148 18.40 -2.49 11.11
CA LEU A 148 19.20 -1.71 10.15
C LEU A 148 18.63 -0.31 9.90
N SER A 149 17.32 -0.12 10.01
CA SER A 149 16.66 1.20 9.83
C SER A 149 16.81 2.16 11.02
N THR A 150 17.26 1.64 12.18
CA THR A 150 17.43 2.40 13.44
C THR A 150 18.88 2.72 13.78
N SER A 151 19.83 2.26 12.96
CA SER A 151 21.28 2.47 13.09
C SER A 151 21.75 3.60 12.18
#